data_AF-A0A1F5P6Y3-F1
#
_entry.id   AF-A0A1F5P6Y3-F1
#
_cell.length_a   1.000
_cell.length_b   1.000
_cell.length_c   1.000
_cell.angle_alpha   90.00
_cell.angle_beta   90.00
_cell.angle_gamma   90.00
#
_symmetry.space_group_name_H-M   'P 1'
#
loop_
_entity.id
_entity.type
_entity.pdbx_description
1 polymer ?
#
loop_
_entity_poly.entity_id
_entity_poly.type
_entity_poly.pdbx_seq_one_letter_code
_entity_poly.pdbx_strand_id
1 'polypeptide(L)'
;MRLPESQSSSETQNQRNELLEFARLAGIDESYMPRPGTEIYRRVMELCMEYIAAIDAMDTGSYSNSKRRIAHNELCKAIFGKQRAELSPVDQDRVSDFAAGVAGRNELMGSF
;
A
#
# COMPACT_ATOMS: atom_id res chain seq x y z
N MET A 1 15.96 -9.10 39.26
CA MET A 1 15.42 -9.56 37.96
C MET A 1 14.80 -8.35 37.29
N ARG A 2 15.37 -7.85 36.18
CA ARG A 2 14.76 -6.75 35.40
C ARG A 2 13.90 -7.39 34.30
N LEU A 3 12.61 -7.08 34.31
CA LEU A 3 11.70 -7.41 33.21
C LEU A 3 12.07 -6.52 32.01
N PRO A 4 12.16 -7.04 30.78
CA PRO A 4 12.27 -6.18 29.61
C PRO A 4 10.93 -5.47 29.37
N GLU A 5 10.93 -4.14 29.48
CA GLU A 5 9.78 -3.28 29.26
C GLU A 5 9.55 -3.03 27.75
N SER A 6 8.44 -3.57 27.24
CA SER A 6 7.45 -2.89 26.39
C SER A 6 7.88 -2.00 25.22
N GLN A 7 8.94 -2.31 24.46
CA GLN A 7 9.25 -1.58 23.22
C GLN A 7 8.34 -1.97 22.03
N SER A 8 7.81 -3.20 22.04
CA SER A 8 7.07 -3.78 20.89
C SER A 8 5.70 -3.13 20.61
N SER A 9 5.03 -2.55 21.62
CA SER A 9 3.67 -2.04 21.48
C SER A 9 3.59 -0.67 20.80
N SER A 10 4.55 0.23 21.07
CA SER A 10 4.55 1.59 20.57
C SER A 10 4.93 1.68 19.09
N GLU A 11 5.89 0.85 18.65
CA GLU A 11 6.29 0.78 17.23
C GLU A 11 5.15 0.23 16.36
N THR A 12 4.47 -0.82 16.84
CA THR A 12 3.32 -1.41 16.13
C THR A 12 2.12 -0.44 16.08
N GLN A 13 1.93 0.38 17.12
CA GLN A 13 0.90 1.43 17.12
C GLN A 13 1.23 2.58 16.18
N ASN A 14 2.48 3.02 16.12
CA ASN A 14 2.90 4.09 15.19
C ASN A 14 2.76 3.65 13.74
N GLN A 15 3.24 2.45 13.41
CA GLN A 15 3.09 1.85 12.07
C GLN A 15 1.62 1.69 11.66
N ARG A 16 0.73 1.37 12.62
CA ARG A 16 -0.72 1.35 12.38
C ARG A 16 -1.25 2.70 11.94
N ASN A 17 -0.85 3.74 12.66
CA ASN A 17 -1.35 5.09 12.43
C ASN A 17 -0.91 5.59 11.07
N GLU A 18 0.32 5.27 10.63
CA GLU A 18 0.84 5.67 9.32
C GLU A 18 0.04 5.02 8.17
N LEU A 19 -0.16 3.70 8.20
CA LEU A 19 -0.88 3.01 7.10
C LEU A 19 -2.35 3.43 7.02
N LEU A 20 -3.01 3.61 8.16
CA LEU A 20 -4.37 4.12 8.23
C LEU A 20 -4.46 5.58 7.75
N GLU A 21 -3.44 6.41 8.02
CA GLU A 21 -3.37 7.77 7.52
C GLU A 21 -3.27 7.78 5.99
N PHE A 22 -2.39 6.96 5.40
CA PHE A 22 -2.30 6.84 3.94
C PHE A 22 -3.59 6.31 3.32
N ALA A 23 -4.23 5.33 3.94
CA ALA A 23 -5.53 4.81 3.48
C ALA A 23 -6.59 5.91 3.48
N ARG A 24 -6.65 6.71 4.55
CA ARG A 24 -7.57 7.83 4.69
C ARG A 24 -7.30 8.92 3.66
N LEU A 25 -6.04 9.27 3.43
CA LEU A 25 -5.64 10.26 2.41
C LEU A 25 -6.03 9.80 1.01
N ALA A 26 -5.87 8.50 0.73
CA ALA A 26 -6.30 7.87 -0.51
C ALA A 26 -7.82 7.61 -0.58
N GLY A 27 -8.60 7.94 0.45
CA GLY A 27 -10.05 7.71 0.46
C GLY A 27 -10.47 6.24 0.50
N ILE A 28 -9.60 5.36 0.99
CA ILE A 28 -9.90 3.94 1.24
C ILE A 28 -10.45 3.80 2.67
N ASP A 29 -11.55 3.07 2.80
CA ASP A 29 -12.16 2.80 4.10
C ASP A 29 -11.22 1.94 4.99
N GLU A 30 -11.06 2.35 6.25
CA GLU A 30 -10.17 1.70 7.22
C GLU A 30 -10.53 0.23 7.49
N SER A 31 -11.78 -0.18 7.24
CA SER A 31 -12.23 -1.57 7.39
C SER A 31 -11.57 -2.53 6.41
N TYR A 32 -11.03 -2.02 5.29
CA TYR A 32 -10.24 -2.80 4.33
C TYR A 32 -8.77 -2.92 4.72
N MET A 33 -8.28 -2.14 5.68
CA MET A 33 -6.86 -2.12 6.01
C MET A 33 -6.44 -3.31 6.87
N PRO A 34 -5.37 -4.03 6.50
CA PRO A 34 -4.89 -5.15 7.30
C PRO A 34 -4.37 -4.65 8.64
N ARG A 35 -4.54 -5.49 9.68
CA ARG A 35 -4.04 -5.16 11.01
C ARG A 35 -2.51 -5.14 11.02
N PRO A 36 -1.86 -4.16 11.68
CA PRO A 36 -0.41 -4.13 11.82
C PRO A 36 0.14 -5.39 12.44
N GLY A 37 1.36 -5.75 12.04
CA GLY A 37 2.06 -6.94 12.52
C GLY A 37 1.56 -8.24 11.90
N THR A 38 0.47 -8.24 11.13
CA THR A 38 0.04 -9.41 10.35
C THR A 38 0.90 -9.62 9.11
N GLU A 39 0.92 -10.85 8.60
CA GLU A 39 1.62 -11.17 7.35
C GLU A 39 1.05 -10.38 6.16
N ILE A 40 -0.28 -10.26 6.10
CA ILE A 40 -0.97 -9.48 5.06
C ILE A 40 -0.56 -8.00 5.13
N TYR A 41 -0.41 -7.43 6.32
CA TYR A 41 0.08 -6.05 6.46
C TYR A 41 1.47 -5.87 5.86
N ARG A 42 2.42 -6.76 6.17
CA ARG A 42 3.76 -6.70 5.58
C ARG A 42 3.71 -6.87 4.07
N ARG A 43 2.86 -7.79 3.60
CA ARG A 43 2.69 -8.03 2.16
C ARG A 43 2.10 -6.82 1.43
N VAL A 44 1.14 -6.12 2.02
CA VAL A 44 0.59 -4.87 1.44
C VAL A 44 1.67 -3.80 1.33
N MET A 45 2.50 -3.62 2.37
CA MET A 45 3.61 -2.68 2.33
C MET A 45 4.62 -3.02 1.23
N GLU A 46 5.01 -4.29 1.11
CA GLU A 46 5.90 -4.77 0.05
C GLU A 46 5.30 -4.52 -1.34
N LEU A 47 4.02 -4.85 -1.53
CA LEU A 47 3.34 -4.65 -2.81
C LEU A 47 3.25 -3.16 -3.19
N CYS A 48 3.08 -2.25 -2.22
CA CYS A 48 3.13 -0.80 -2.46
C CYS A 48 4.50 -0.40 -3.04
N MET A 49 5.58 -0.86 -2.40
CA MET A 49 6.94 -0.57 -2.84
C MET A 49 7.24 -1.20 -4.22
N GLU A 50 6.83 -2.45 -4.44
CA GLU A 50 6.99 -3.15 -5.72
C GLU A 50 6.22 -2.44 -6.85
N TYR A 51 5.00 -1.98 -6.59
CA TYR A 51 4.17 -1.26 -7.56
C TYR A 51 4.79 0.07 -7.97
N ILE A 52 5.21 0.87 -6.99
CA ILE A 52 5.83 2.18 -7.23
C ILE A 52 7.20 2.03 -7.91
N ALA A 53 8.02 1.07 -7.49
CA ALA A 53 9.28 0.78 -8.18
C ALA A 53 9.06 0.37 -9.65
N ALA A 54 7.96 -0.34 -9.95
CA ALA A 54 7.60 -0.67 -11.32
C ALA A 54 7.15 0.55 -12.15
N ILE A 55 6.52 1.56 -11.51
CA ILE A 55 6.20 2.85 -12.15
C ILE A 55 7.48 3.62 -12.45
N ASP A 56 8.37 3.78 -11.46
CA ASP A 56 9.66 4.46 -11.63
C ASP A 56 10.51 3.81 -12.74
N ALA A 57 10.49 2.47 -12.83
CA ALA A 57 11.18 1.73 -13.88
C ALA A 57 10.58 2.00 -15.27
N MET A 58 9.28 2.28 -15.37
CA MET A 58 8.64 2.65 -16.64
C MET A 58 9.06 4.04 -17.09
N ASP A 59 9.12 5.01 -16.16
CA ASP A 59 9.54 6.39 -16.47
C ASP A 59 11.01 6.47 -16.92
N THR A 60 11.83 5.53 -16.46
CA THR A 60 13.25 5.40 -16.87
C THR A 60 13.46 4.56 -18.14
N GLY A 61 12.39 4.10 -18.79
CA GLY A 61 12.44 3.34 -20.04
C GLY A 61 12.79 1.84 -19.88
N SER A 62 12.99 1.37 -18.64
CA SER A 62 13.21 -0.05 -18.30
C SER A 62 11.86 -0.77 -18.19
N TYR A 63 11.28 -1.10 -19.35
CA TYR A 63 9.92 -1.63 -19.44
C TYR A 63 9.69 -2.94 -18.66
N SER A 64 8.73 -2.91 -17.73
CA SER A 64 7.81 -4.03 -17.54
C SER A 64 6.43 -3.55 -17.09
N ASN A 65 5.64 -3.05 -18.04
CA ASN A 65 4.22 -2.72 -17.84
C ASN A 65 3.44 -3.91 -17.24
N SER A 66 3.91 -5.14 -17.49
CA SER A 66 3.43 -6.37 -16.87
C SER A 66 3.65 -6.41 -15.36
N LYS A 67 4.84 -6.04 -14.86
CA LYS A 67 5.12 -6.00 -13.41
C LYS A 67 4.24 -4.99 -12.70
N ARG A 68 4.09 -3.78 -13.26
CA ARG A 68 3.17 -2.76 -12.72
C ARG A 68 1.75 -3.29 -12.60
N ARG A 69 1.22 -3.90 -13.67
CA ARG A 69 -0.14 -4.45 -13.68
C ARG A 69 -0.32 -5.61 -12.69
N ILE A 70 0.67 -6.50 -12.59
CA ILE A 70 0.65 -7.61 -11.63
C ILE A 70 0.64 -7.06 -10.20
N ALA A 71 1.56 -6.16 -9.86
CA ALA A 71 1.65 -5.56 -8.54
C ALA A 71 0.36 -4.79 -8.18
N HIS A 72 -0.20 -4.00 -9.11
CA HIS A 72 -1.46 -3.29 -8.90
C HIS A 72 -2.62 -4.25 -8.62
N ASN A 73 -2.70 -5.35 -9.36
CA ASN A 73 -3.75 -6.35 -9.18
C ASN A 73 -3.63 -7.07 -7.83
N GLU A 74 -2.42 -7.43 -7.42
CA GLU A 74 -2.19 -8.05 -6.11
C GLU A 74 -2.49 -7.08 -4.96
N LEU A 75 -2.18 -5.79 -5.12
CA LEU A 75 -2.59 -4.72 -4.20
C LEU A 75 -4.12 -4.63 -4.07
N CYS A 76 -4.83 -4.60 -5.20
CA CYS A 76 -6.29 -4.59 -5.22
C CYS A 76 -6.87 -5.80 -4.47
N LYS A 77 -6.29 -6.99 -4.67
CA LYS A 77 -6.72 -8.20 -3.96
C LYS A 77 -6.42 -8.12 -2.47
N ALA A 78 -5.26 -7.62 -2.08
CA ALA A 78 -4.87 -7.55 -0.68
C ALA A 78 -5.72 -6.55 0.13
N ILE A 79 -6.16 -5.45 -0.50
CA ILE A 79 -6.99 -4.41 0.13
C ILE A 79 -8.48 -4.76 0.04
N PHE A 80 -9.00 -5.02 -1.15
CA PHE A 80 -10.44 -5.16 -1.41
C PHE A 80 -10.91 -6.61 -1.55
N GLY A 81 -10.00 -7.59 -1.56
CA GLY A 81 -10.33 -8.98 -1.85
C GLY A 81 -10.75 -9.23 -3.30
N LYS A 82 -10.50 -8.28 -4.21
CA LYS A 82 -10.97 -8.28 -5.59
C LYS A 82 -9.84 -7.98 -6.57
N GLN A 83 -9.94 -8.49 -7.79
CA GLN A 83 -9.00 -8.10 -8.84
C GLN A 83 -9.25 -6.66 -9.28
N ARG A 84 -8.22 -6.02 -9.84
CA ARG A 84 -8.29 -4.65 -10.39
C ARG A 84 -9.46 -4.49 -11.37
N ALA A 85 -9.70 -5.49 -12.22
CA ALA A 85 -10.77 -5.46 -13.23
C ALA A 85 -12.19 -5.49 -12.62
N GLU A 86 -12.32 -5.88 -11.36
CA GLU A 86 -13.59 -5.96 -10.62
C GLU A 86 -13.85 -4.69 -9.78
N LEU A 87 -12.88 -3.77 -9.71
CA LEU A 87 -12.97 -2.52 -8.99
C LEU A 87 -13.43 -1.37 -9.90
N SER A 88 -14.12 -0.39 -9.32
CA SER A 88 -14.41 0.85 -10.03
C SER A 88 -13.11 1.58 -10.39
N PRO A 89 -13.07 2.38 -11.48
CA PRO A 89 -11.88 3.17 -11.81
C PRO A 89 -11.41 4.02 -10.61
N VAL A 90 -12.36 4.65 -9.91
CA VAL A 90 -12.09 5.43 -8.71
C VAL A 90 -11.37 4.58 -7.65
N ASP A 91 -11.82 3.37 -7.36
CA ASP A 91 -11.15 2.53 -6.36
C ASP A 91 -9.78 2.02 -6.85
N GLN A 92 -9.60 1.82 -8.15
CA GLN A 92 -8.29 1.50 -8.72
C GLN A 92 -7.30 2.65 -8.51
N ASP A 93 -7.74 3.89 -8.71
CA ASP A 93 -6.93 5.10 -8.54
C ASP A 93 -6.60 5.33 -7.06
N ARG A 94 -7.57 5.12 -6.16
CA ARG A 94 -7.34 5.15 -4.70
C ARG A 94 -6.28 4.15 -4.25
N VAL A 95 -6.25 2.94 -4.82
CA VAL A 95 -5.18 1.95 -4.52
C VAL A 95 -3.82 2.48 -4.96
N SER A 96 -3.75 3.17 -6.09
CA SER A 96 -2.50 3.77 -6.59
C SER A 96 -2.05 4.93 -5.70
N ASP A 97 -2.96 5.81 -5.30
CA ASP A 97 -2.70 6.91 -4.37
C ASP A 97 -2.24 6.40 -3.00
N PHE A 98 -2.86 5.33 -2.51
CA PHE A 98 -2.46 4.67 -1.28
C PHE A 98 -1.02 4.14 -1.38
N ALA A 99 -0.70 3.43 -2.46
CA ALA A 99 0.64 2.90 -2.68
C ALA A 99 1.70 4.03 -2.79
N ALA A 100 1.33 5.15 -3.41
CA ALA A 100 2.18 6.34 -3.50
C ALA A 100 2.45 6.96 -2.13
N GLY A 101 1.42 7.13 -1.29
CA GLY A 101 1.57 7.61 0.08
C GLY A 101 2.48 6.71 0.92
N VAL A 102 2.26 5.39 0.87
CA VAL A 102 3.07 4.40 1.58
C VAL A 102 4.54 4.42 1.14
N ALA A 103 4.80 4.59 -0.16
CA ALA A 103 6.17 4.65 -0.69
C ALA A 103 6.84 6.03 -0.52
N GLY A 104 6.15 7.02 0.05
CA GLY A 104 6.65 8.39 0.19
C GLY A 104 6.70 9.17 -1.13
N ARG A 105 5.98 8.72 -2.15
CA ARG A 105 5.86 9.34 -3.48
C ARG A 105 4.62 10.23 -3.57
N ASN A 106 4.49 11.17 -2.64
CA ASN A 106 3.30 12.03 -2.55
C ASN A 106 3.06 12.87 -3.82
N GLU A 107 4.10 13.09 -4.64
CA GLU A 107 4.00 13.75 -5.94
C GLU A 107 3.14 12.97 -6.96
N LEU A 108 2.95 11.66 -6.76
CA LEU A 108 2.14 10.80 -7.64
C LEU A 108 0.67 10.71 -7.21
N MET A 109 0.33 11.17 -6.00
CA MET A 109 -1.06 11.12 -5.52
C MET A 109 -1.96 12.04 -6.36
N GLY A 110 -3.09 11.52 -6.82
CA GLY A 110 -4.03 12.22 -7.70
C GLY A 110 -3.59 12.31 -9.17
N SER A 111 -2.52 11.59 -9.55
CA SER A 111 -1.96 11.60 -10.91
C SER A 111 -2.23 10.31 -11.71
N PHE A 112 -2.97 9.36 -11.14
CA PHE A 112 -3.25 8.03 -11.72
C PHE A 112 -4.55 7.97 -12.52
#